data_AF-A0A2G2W3I5-F1
#
_entry.id   AF-A0A2G2W3I5-F1
#
_cell.length_a   1.000
_cell.length_b   1.000
_cell.length_c   1.000
_cell.angle_alpha   90.00
_cell.angle_beta   90.00
_cell.angle_gamma   90.00
#
_symmetry.space_group_name_H-M   'P 1'
#
loop_
_entity.id
_entity.type
_entity.pdbx_description
1 polymer ?
#
loop_
_entity_poly.entity_id
_entity_poly.type
_entity_poly.pdbx_seq_one_letter_code
_entity_poly.pdbx_strand_id
1 'polypeptide(L)'
;MEELTALRDDIKQKVEVGEGEGYKRKPDVIKWLEDVHKLENEWETMQESIAAATMLVYKCCPKCSLRSEVSTQAKNIRDQFCKLKEVGENFGSNLVVENYRVKKVEFIPGPSIQGQLTATRNLNKLLRLLEDVKDNVGSLLESAMGHYSCQRLDRVVFPYKSDIPRSICNPTLSRWGSPQSECAARVVVSDSVTPHGSRPA
;
A
#
# COMPACT_ATOMS: atom_id res chain seq x y z
N MET A 1 19.50 2.91 -10.31
CA MET A 1 19.72 2.60 -8.88
C MET A 1 19.94 3.88 -8.08
N GLU A 2 20.88 4.74 -8.46
CA GLU A 2 21.17 6.01 -7.76
C GLU A 2 19.92 6.82 -7.37
N GLU A 3 18.95 6.98 -8.26
CA GLU A 3 17.70 7.68 -7.97
C GLU A 3 16.89 7.04 -6.82
N LEU A 4 16.80 5.71 -6.78
CA LEU A 4 16.05 4.99 -5.74
C LEU A 4 16.80 5.03 -4.41
N THR A 5 18.13 4.97 -4.44
CA THR A 5 18.99 5.15 -3.28
C THR A 5 18.84 6.56 -2.69
N ALA A 6 18.83 7.60 -3.54
CA ALA A 6 18.59 8.97 -3.09
C ALA A 6 17.19 9.15 -2.49
N LEU A 7 16.16 8.57 -3.12
CA LEU A 7 14.79 8.58 -2.59
C LEU A 7 14.69 7.87 -1.23
N ARG A 8 15.36 6.73 -1.09
CA ARG A 8 15.44 5.98 0.16
C ARG A 8 16.06 6.83 1.26
N ASP A 9 17.16 7.51 0.97
CA ASP A 9 17.86 8.34 1.95
C ASP A 9 17.04 9.56 2.38
N ASP A 10 16.36 10.22 1.44
CA ASP A 10 15.41 11.31 1.75
C ASP A 10 14.24 10.84 2.63
N ILE A 11 13.60 9.72 2.27
CA ILE A 11 12.50 9.14 3.07
C ILE A 11 13.00 8.75 4.46
N LYS A 12 14.17 8.11 4.55
CA LYS A 12 14.76 7.70 5.81
C LYS A 12 15.04 8.90 6.72
N GLN A 13 15.63 9.97 6.17
CA GLN A 13 15.87 11.20 6.91
C GLN A 13 14.55 11.81 7.45
N LYS A 14 13.51 11.89 6.63
CA LYS A 14 12.19 12.41 7.04
C LYS A 14 11.55 11.57 8.14
N VAL A 15 11.67 10.25 8.05
CA VAL A 15 11.18 9.32 9.07
C VAL A 15 11.92 9.52 10.39
N GLU A 16 13.25 9.62 10.36
CA GLU A 16 14.07 9.83 11.57
C GLU A 16 13.72 11.15 12.28
N VAL A 17 13.45 12.22 11.53
CA VAL A 17 12.95 13.50 12.10
C VAL A 17 11.62 13.29 12.82
N GLY A 18 10.65 12.63 12.17
CA GLY A 18 9.35 12.35 12.78
C GLY A 18 9.45 11.45 14.02
N GLU A 19 10.37 10.48 14.04
CA GLU A 19 10.61 9.64 15.21
C GLU A 19 11.20 10.44 16.39
N GLY A 20 12.06 11.43 16.11
CA GLY A 20 12.56 12.37 17.12
C GLY A 20 11.46 13.21 17.77
N GLU A 21 10.40 13.53 17.03
CA GLU A 21 9.21 14.23 17.51
C GLU A 21 8.22 13.30 18.24
N GLY A 22 8.52 12.00 18.33
CA GLY A 22 7.72 11.00 19.02
C GLY A 22 6.72 10.25 18.14
N TYR A 23 6.67 10.52 16.82
CA TYR A 23 5.88 9.73 15.88
C TYR A 23 6.48 8.34 15.68
N LYS A 24 5.68 7.41 15.14
CA LYS A 24 6.14 6.06 14.78
C LYS A 24 6.10 5.89 13.28
N ARG A 25 7.18 5.38 12.69
CA ARG A 25 7.22 5.06 11.26
C ARG A 25 6.18 4.03 10.86
N LYS A 26 5.55 4.22 9.69
CA LYS A 26 4.52 3.32 9.17
C LYS A 26 5.08 1.97 8.73
N PRO A 27 4.36 0.85 8.95
CA PRO A 27 4.78 -0.48 8.51
C PRO A 27 5.09 -0.56 7.01
N ASP A 28 4.31 0.12 6.16
CA ASP A 28 4.52 0.10 4.71
C ASP A 28 5.85 0.73 4.31
N VAL A 29 6.25 1.80 5.02
CA VAL A 29 7.56 2.45 4.83
C VAL A 29 8.69 1.54 5.30
N ILE A 30 8.49 0.80 6.41
CA ILE A 30 9.46 -0.20 6.88
C ILE A 30 9.72 -1.24 5.80
N LYS A 31 8.64 -1.85 5.32
CA LYS A 31 8.69 -2.90 4.30
C LYS A 31 9.33 -2.39 3.02
N TRP A 32 8.97 -1.19 2.58
CA TRP A 32 9.55 -0.59 1.39
C TRP A 32 11.06 -0.37 1.52
N LEU A 33 11.55 0.08 2.67
CA LEU A 33 13.00 0.25 2.92
C LEU A 33 13.75 -1.10 2.85
N GLU A 34 13.15 -2.17 3.39
CA GLU A 34 13.70 -3.53 3.30
C GLU A 34 13.74 -4.03 1.86
N ASP A 35 12.67 -3.83 1.09
CA ASP A 35 12.58 -4.22 -0.31
C ASP A 35 13.60 -3.46 -1.19
N VAL A 36 13.81 -2.15 -0.93
CA VAL A 36 14.85 -1.36 -1.62
C VAL A 36 16.24 -1.89 -1.30
N HIS A 37 16.55 -2.15 -0.03
CA HIS A 37 17.86 -2.68 0.36
C HIS A 37 18.13 -4.05 -0.28
N LYS A 38 17.11 -4.91 -0.34
CA LYS A 38 17.21 -6.20 -1.03
C LYS A 38 17.51 -6.02 -2.52
N LEU A 39 16.82 -5.10 -3.20
CA LEU A 39 17.03 -4.82 -4.62
C LEU A 39 18.46 -4.29 -4.89
N GLU A 40 19.02 -3.49 -3.99
CA GLU A 40 20.41 -3.03 -4.08
C GLU A 40 21.40 -4.20 -4.04
N ASN A 41 21.23 -5.14 -3.11
CA ASN A 41 22.07 -6.34 -3.03
C ASN A 41 21.93 -7.22 -4.30
N GLU A 42 20.71 -7.37 -4.84
CA GLU A 42 20.47 -8.09 -6.10
C GLU A 42 21.12 -7.39 -7.30
N TRP A 43 21.11 -6.05 -7.33
CA TRP A 43 21.78 -5.24 -8.35
C TRP A 43 23.30 -5.38 -8.29
N GLU A 44 23.90 -5.33 -7.10
CA GLU A 44 25.35 -5.53 -6.91
C GLU A 44 25.77 -6.93 -7.38
N THR A 45 25.03 -7.96 -6.99
CA THR A 45 25.24 -9.35 -7.45
C THR A 45 25.15 -9.46 -8.98
N MET A 46 24.21 -8.74 -9.60
CA MET A 46 24.11 -8.71 -11.07
C MET A 46 25.28 -7.98 -11.73
N GLN A 47 25.80 -6.90 -11.14
CA GLN A 47 26.98 -6.21 -11.66
C GLN A 47 28.21 -7.14 -11.66
N GLU A 48 28.39 -7.93 -10.61
CA GLU A 48 29.44 -8.95 -10.53
C GLU A 48 29.27 -10.02 -11.62
N SER A 49 28.03 -10.50 -11.87
CA SER A 49 27.77 -11.49 -12.90
C SER A 49 28.01 -10.96 -14.31
N ILE A 50 27.70 -9.68 -14.56
CA ILE A 50 28.02 -8.96 -15.81
C ILE A 50 29.53 -8.85 -15.99
N ALA A 51 30.28 -8.48 -14.95
CA ALA A 51 31.73 -8.37 -15.01
C ALA A 51 32.38 -9.74 -15.33
N ALA A 52 31.92 -10.80 -14.65
CA ALA A 52 32.38 -12.17 -14.90
C ALA A 52 32.04 -12.64 -16.34
N ALA A 53 30.82 -12.38 -16.82
CA ALA A 53 30.42 -12.70 -18.18
C ALA A 53 31.26 -11.94 -19.22
N THR A 54 31.53 -10.66 -18.98
CA THR A 54 32.34 -9.81 -19.88
C THR A 54 33.77 -10.32 -19.99
N MET A 55 34.38 -10.76 -18.89
CA MET A 55 35.71 -11.38 -18.88
C MET A 55 35.79 -12.64 -19.74
N LEU A 56 34.71 -13.43 -19.82
CA LEU A 56 34.67 -14.67 -20.61
C LEU A 56 34.49 -14.41 -22.12
N VAL A 57 33.91 -13.27 -22.51
CA VAL A 57 33.66 -12.91 -23.92
C VAL A 57 34.93 -12.69 -24.73
N TYR A 58 36.04 -12.29 -24.11
CA TYR A 58 37.32 -12.05 -24.79
C TYR A 58 38.11 -13.31 -25.19
N LYS A 59 37.63 -14.54 -24.90
CA LYS A 59 38.44 -15.77 -25.08
C LYS A 59 37.96 -16.77 -26.14
N CYS A 60 36.67 -16.83 -26.46
CA CYS A 60 36.08 -17.60 -27.57
C CYS A 60 34.56 -17.51 -27.43
N CYS A 61 33.80 -17.53 -28.55
CA CYS A 61 32.34 -17.40 -28.60
C CYS A 61 31.60 -18.03 -27.39
N PRO A 62 31.15 -17.25 -26.38
CA PRO A 62 30.62 -17.83 -25.17
C PRO A 62 29.10 -17.71 -25.12
N LYS A 63 28.44 -18.88 -25.15
CA LYS A 63 27.12 -19.23 -24.56
C LYS A 63 26.08 -18.11 -24.47
N CYS A 64 25.14 -18.14 -25.41
CA CYS A 64 23.88 -17.39 -25.41
C CYS A 64 23.09 -17.50 -24.09
N SER A 65 23.26 -18.60 -23.34
CA SER A 65 22.52 -18.88 -22.10
C SER A 65 22.83 -17.89 -20.98
N LEU A 66 24.11 -17.62 -20.69
CA LEU A 66 24.49 -16.67 -19.63
C LEU A 66 24.03 -15.25 -19.97
N ARG A 67 24.18 -14.85 -21.24
CA ARG A 67 23.68 -13.57 -21.72
C ARG A 67 22.17 -13.45 -21.56
N SER A 68 21.42 -14.53 -21.83
CA SER A 68 19.96 -14.57 -21.66
C SER A 68 19.52 -14.53 -20.20
N GLU A 69 20.28 -15.13 -19.29
CA GLU A 69 20.04 -15.14 -17.85
C GLU A 69 20.26 -13.74 -17.26
N VAL A 70 21.42 -13.13 -17.53
CA VAL A 70 21.71 -11.73 -17.15
C VAL A 70 20.66 -10.78 -17.71
N SER A 71 20.21 -10.99 -18.95
CA SER A 71 19.15 -10.17 -19.55
C SER A 71 17.81 -10.33 -18.83
N THR A 72 17.48 -11.53 -18.35
CA THR A 72 16.25 -11.81 -17.60
C THR A 72 16.32 -11.18 -16.21
N GLN A 73 17.46 -11.31 -15.54
CA GLN A 73 17.72 -10.69 -14.24
C GLN A 73 17.63 -9.16 -14.33
N ALA A 74 18.24 -8.56 -15.36
CA ALA A 74 18.19 -7.11 -15.60
C ALA A 74 16.76 -6.60 -15.80
N LYS A 75 15.92 -7.35 -16.53
CA LYS A 75 14.50 -7.01 -16.68
C LYS A 75 13.77 -7.05 -15.34
N ASN A 76 13.96 -8.11 -14.55
CA ASN A 76 13.32 -8.23 -13.24
C ASN A 76 13.72 -7.09 -12.30
N ILE A 77 15.02 -6.77 -12.21
CA ILE A 77 15.51 -5.68 -11.37
C ILE A 77 14.94 -4.33 -11.83
N ARG A 78 14.89 -4.08 -13.15
CA ARG A 78 14.30 -2.86 -13.69
C ARG A 78 12.81 -2.76 -13.35
N ASP A 79 12.06 -3.85 -13.49
CA ASP A 79 10.62 -3.85 -13.23
C ASP A 79 10.34 -3.66 -11.73
N GLN A 80 11.16 -4.25 -10.85
CA GLN A 80 11.10 -4.02 -9.40
C GLN A 80 11.49 -2.59 -9.03
N PHE A 81 12.55 -2.05 -9.64
CA PHE A 81 12.97 -0.66 -9.47
C PHE A 81 11.84 0.31 -9.79
N CYS A 82 11.16 0.15 -10.94
CA CYS A 82 10.04 1.00 -11.31
C CYS A 82 8.90 0.95 -10.28
N LYS A 83 8.54 -0.25 -9.80
CA LYS A 83 7.49 -0.41 -8.78
C LYS A 83 7.87 0.24 -7.46
N LEU A 84 9.10 0.03 -6.98
CA LEU A 84 9.56 0.62 -5.73
C LEU A 84 9.68 2.13 -5.82
N LYS A 85 10.12 2.66 -6.96
CA LYS A 85 10.16 4.11 -7.19
C LYS A 85 8.76 4.70 -7.10
N GLU A 86 7.78 4.11 -7.79
CA GLU A 86 6.39 4.55 -7.75
C GLU A 86 5.80 4.51 -6.33
N VAL A 87 5.99 3.41 -5.59
CA VAL A 87 5.53 3.30 -4.20
C VAL A 87 6.20 4.34 -3.30
N GLY A 88 7.51 4.55 -3.47
CA GLY A 88 8.29 5.52 -2.70
C GLY A 88 7.81 6.95 -2.90
N GLU A 89 7.58 7.35 -4.15
CA GLU A 89 7.06 8.68 -4.52
C GLU A 89 5.63 8.88 -4.00
N ASN A 90 4.80 7.83 -4.05
CA ASN A 90 3.41 7.85 -3.59
C ASN A 90 3.25 8.01 -2.08
N PHE A 91 4.31 7.78 -1.28
CA PHE A 91 4.23 8.06 0.15
C PHE A 91 4.04 9.55 0.45
N GLY A 92 4.63 10.45 -0.34
CA GLY A 92 4.61 11.89 -0.07
C GLY A 92 5.00 12.21 1.38
N SER A 93 4.16 12.99 2.08
CA SER A 93 4.36 13.30 3.51
C SER A 93 3.85 12.22 4.48
N ASN A 94 3.23 11.16 3.96
CA ASN A 94 2.48 10.18 4.75
C ASN A 94 3.38 9.06 5.30
N LEU A 95 4.46 9.41 6.00
CA LEU A 95 5.54 8.49 6.38
C LEU A 95 5.44 7.95 7.80
N VAL A 96 4.85 8.72 8.71
CA VAL A 96 4.78 8.44 10.14
C VAL A 96 3.33 8.51 10.63
N VAL A 97 3.06 7.88 11.78
CA VAL A 97 1.77 7.88 12.46
C VAL A 97 1.96 8.42 13.87
N GLU A 98 0.97 9.18 14.31
CA GLU A 98 0.91 9.73 15.66
C GLU A 98 0.96 8.60 16.70
N ASN A 99 1.96 8.67 17.58
CA ASN A 99 2.12 7.72 18.66
C ASN A 99 1.31 8.22 19.85
N TYR A 100 0.04 7.81 19.95
CA TYR A 100 -0.79 8.07 21.13
C TYR A 100 -0.23 7.29 22.34
N ARG A 101 0.86 7.80 22.93
CA ARG A 101 1.26 7.40 24.28
C ARG A 101 0.27 8.05 25.23
N VAL A 102 -0.78 7.33 25.59
CA VAL A 102 -1.66 7.73 26.69
C VAL A 102 -0.78 7.91 27.92
N LYS A 103 -0.52 9.16 28.30
CA LYS A 103 0.13 9.46 29.57
C LYS A 103 -0.75 8.86 30.65
N LYS A 104 -0.22 7.91 31.41
CA LYS A 104 -0.89 7.37 32.58
C LYS A 104 -1.00 8.51 33.59
N VAL A 105 -2.11 9.22 33.57
CA VAL A 105 -2.41 10.26 34.56
C VAL A 105 -2.80 9.53 35.83
N GLU A 106 -2.11 9.81 36.93
CA GLU A 106 -2.53 9.33 38.24
C GLU A 106 -3.95 9.85 38.50
N PHE A 107 -4.86 8.94 38.83
CA PHE A 107 -6.20 9.33 39.27
C PHE A 107 -6.04 10.10 40.57
N ILE A 108 -6.21 11.42 40.53
CA ILE A 108 -6.28 12.25 41.74
C ILE A 108 -7.71 12.12 42.25
N PRO A 109 -7.96 11.43 43.39
CA PRO A 109 -9.28 11.41 43.98
C PRO A 109 -9.60 12.85 44.39
N GLY A 110 -10.68 13.41 43.84
CA GLY A 110 -11.21 14.68 44.31
C GLY A 110 -11.57 14.59 45.80
N PRO A 111 -11.66 15.73 46.51
CA PRO A 111 -12.05 15.73 47.92
C PRO A 111 -13.36 14.94 48.11
N SER A 112 -13.36 14.02 49.07
CA SER A 112 -14.57 13.27 49.44
C SER A 112 -15.64 14.25 49.92
N ILE A 113 -16.64 14.51 49.07
CA ILE A 113 -17.76 15.38 49.44
C ILE A 113 -18.69 14.58 50.34
N GLN A 114 -18.71 14.94 51.62
CA GLN A 114 -19.68 14.43 52.58
C GLN A 114 -21.10 14.80 52.12
N GLY A 115 -21.82 13.82 51.61
CA GLY A 115 -23.10 13.99 50.89
C GLY A 115 -23.24 13.09 49.66
N GLN A 116 -22.12 12.61 49.10
CA GLN A 116 -22.15 11.63 47.99
C GLN A 116 -22.82 10.32 48.38
N LEU A 117 -22.72 9.86 49.63
CA LEU A 117 -23.42 8.66 50.10
C LEU A 117 -24.93 8.71 49.87
N THR A 118 -25.54 9.90 49.98
CA THR A 118 -26.97 10.09 49.70
C THR A 118 -27.25 10.06 48.20
N ALA A 119 -26.40 10.68 47.38
CA ALA A 119 -26.50 10.62 45.91
C ALA A 119 -26.28 9.18 45.37
N THR A 120 -25.29 8.46 45.86
CA THR A 120 -25.00 7.06 45.51
C THR A 120 -26.13 6.13 45.96
N ARG A 121 -26.72 6.35 47.15
CA ARG A 121 -27.90 5.60 47.59
C ARG A 121 -29.13 5.89 46.71
N ASN A 122 -29.31 7.12 46.26
CA ASN A 122 -30.40 7.47 45.35
C ASN A 122 -30.19 6.89 43.94
N LEU A 123 -28.95 6.87 43.45
CA LEU A 123 -28.61 6.22 42.18
C LEU A 123 -28.82 4.71 42.23
N ASN A 124 -28.41 4.03 43.30
CA ASN A 124 -28.64 2.59 43.45
C ASN A 124 -30.13 2.24 43.55
N LYS A 125 -30.95 3.13 44.13
CA LYS A 125 -32.42 2.99 44.12
C LYS A 125 -32.99 3.18 42.71
N LEU A 126 -32.53 4.19 41.97
CA LEU A 126 -32.94 4.44 40.58
C LEU A 126 -32.56 3.27 39.65
N LEU A 127 -31.36 2.72 39.81
CA LEU A 127 -30.91 1.56 39.04
C LEU A 127 -31.78 0.32 39.32
N ARG A 128 -32.10 0.05 40.59
CA ARG A 128 -33.04 -1.03 40.94
C ARG A 128 -34.43 -0.83 40.35
N LEU A 129 -34.98 0.38 40.42
CA LEU A 129 -36.28 0.70 39.83
C LEU A 129 -36.30 0.53 38.31
N LEU A 130 -35.20 0.83 37.62
CA LEU A 130 -35.08 0.64 36.17
C LEU A 130 -34.92 -0.84 35.78
N GLU A 131 -34.25 -1.64 36.61
CA GLU A 131 -34.17 -3.10 36.46
C GLU A 131 -35.56 -3.74 36.63
N ASP A 132 -36.30 -3.35 37.68
CA ASP A 132 -37.65 -3.84 37.95
C ASP A 132 -38.66 -3.44 36.84
N VAL A 133 -38.47 -2.28 36.20
CA VAL A 133 -39.26 -1.85 35.04
C VAL A 133 -38.92 -2.67 33.79
N LYS A 134 -37.65 -3.01 33.57
CA LYS A 134 -37.22 -3.86 32.45
C LYS A 134 -37.86 -5.25 32.52
N ASP A 135 -37.92 -5.84 33.71
CA ASP A 135 -38.52 -7.18 33.90
C ASP A 135 -40.06 -7.14 33.80
N ASN A 136 -40.71 -6.06 34.24
CA ASN A 136 -42.15 -5.85 34.07
C ASN A 136 -42.56 -5.51 32.63
N VAL A 137 -41.75 -4.74 31.89
CA VAL A 137 -42.04 -4.40 30.49
C VAL A 137 -41.70 -5.57 29.56
N GLY A 138 -40.68 -6.37 29.88
CA GLY A 138 -40.33 -7.59 29.15
C GLY A 138 -41.45 -8.64 29.17
N SER A 139 -42.07 -8.88 30.33
CA SER A 139 -43.19 -9.82 30.47
C SER A 139 -44.49 -9.35 29.78
N LEU A 140 -44.74 -8.03 29.74
CA LEU A 140 -45.83 -7.42 28.97
C LEU A 140 -45.61 -7.54 27.45
N LEU A 141 -44.37 -7.38 26.98
CA LEU A 141 -44.01 -7.54 25.56
C LEU A 141 -44.08 -9.01 25.11
N GLU A 142 -43.66 -9.97 25.94
CA GLU A 142 -43.81 -11.41 25.61
C GLU A 142 -45.29 -11.85 25.60
N SER A 143 -46.10 -11.37 26.56
CA SER A 143 -47.56 -11.62 26.53
C SER A 143 -48.22 -10.96 25.31
N ALA A 144 -47.82 -9.74 24.93
CA ALA A 144 -48.35 -9.09 23.74
C ALA A 144 -47.89 -9.80 22.45
N MET A 145 -46.61 -10.17 22.31
CA MET A 145 -46.07 -10.85 21.12
C MET A 145 -46.55 -12.29 20.96
N GLY A 146 -46.92 -12.99 22.05
CA GLY A 146 -47.56 -14.31 21.99
C GLY A 146 -48.93 -14.32 21.30
N HIS A 147 -49.62 -13.18 21.20
CA HIS A 147 -50.92 -13.07 20.54
C HIS A 147 -50.87 -12.63 19.06
N TYR A 148 -49.72 -12.17 18.54
CA TYR A 148 -49.59 -11.76 17.13
C TYR A 148 -49.10 -12.88 16.19
N SER A 149 -48.81 -14.08 16.71
CA SER A 149 -48.25 -15.20 15.94
C SER A 149 -49.23 -15.92 14.99
N CYS A 150 -50.55 -15.65 15.07
CA CYS A 150 -51.55 -16.37 14.25
C CYS A 150 -52.25 -15.55 13.17
N GLN A 151 -51.95 -14.26 12.95
CA GLN A 151 -52.58 -13.49 11.88
C GLN A 151 -51.62 -12.53 11.17
N ARG A 152 -51.27 -12.87 9.93
CA ARG A 152 -50.68 -12.02 8.87
C ARG A 152 -49.16 -11.75 8.91
N LEU A 153 -48.40 -12.67 8.30
CA LEU A 153 -47.18 -12.34 7.56
C LEU A 153 -47.19 -12.97 6.14
N ASP A 154 -48.30 -12.83 5.42
CA ASP A 154 -48.24 -12.71 3.96
C ASP A 154 -48.23 -11.22 3.61
N ARG A 155 -47.21 -10.82 2.84
CA ARG A 155 -46.93 -9.47 2.30
C ARG A 155 -46.28 -8.47 3.27
N VAL A 156 -44.95 -8.51 3.35
CA VAL A 156 -44.08 -7.37 2.95
C VAL A 156 -42.77 -7.94 2.39
N VAL A 157 -42.63 -7.92 1.06
CA VAL A 157 -41.36 -8.16 0.37
C VAL A 157 -40.49 -6.92 0.55
N PHE A 158 -39.37 -7.04 1.25
CA PHE A 158 -38.30 -6.04 1.23
C PHE A 158 -37.27 -6.41 0.15
N PRO A 159 -37.08 -5.60 -0.91
CA PRO A 159 -36.08 -5.84 -1.93
C PRO A 159 -34.79 -5.11 -1.52
N TYR A 160 -33.79 -5.85 -1.04
CA TYR A 160 -32.42 -5.38 -1.11
C TYR A 160 -31.48 -6.54 -1.38
N LYS A 161 -31.48 -6.96 -2.65
CA LYS A 161 -30.33 -7.65 -3.24
C LYS A 161 -29.38 -6.58 -3.76
N SER A 162 -28.24 -6.41 -3.11
CA SER A 162 -27.08 -5.77 -3.73
C SER A 162 -26.21 -6.84 -4.36
N ASP A 163 -26.56 -7.18 -5.60
CA ASP A 163 -25.63 -7.78 -6.54
C ASP A 163 -24.59 -6.71 -6.90
N ILE A 164 -23.38 -6.76 -6.33
CA ILE A 164 -22.24 -6.01 -6.89
C ILE A 164 -21.80 -6.80 -8.14
N PRO A 165 -21.89 -6.25 -9.36
CA PRO A 165 -21.47 -6.98 -10.53
C PRO A 165 -19.95 -7.14 -10.54
N ARG A 166 -19.49 -8.36 -10.81
CA ARG A 166 -18.09 -8.78 -11.04
C ARG A 166 -17.39 -8.06 -12.22
N SER A 167 -17.98 -7.02 -12.80
CA SER A 167 -17.50 -6.33 -14.01
C SER A 167 -16.42 -5.26 -13.76
N ILE A 168 -16.03 -5.01 -12.51
CA ILE A 168 -14.96 -4.04 -12.17
C ILE A 168 -13.55 -4.67 -12.24
N CYS A 169 -13.43 -6.00 -12.27
CA CYS A 169 -12.13 -6.68 -12.20
C CYS A 169 -11.73 -7.45 -13.48
N ASN A 170 -12.17 -7.02 -14.67
CA ASN A 170 -11.65 -7.52 -15.94
C ASN A 170 -11.69 -6.42 -17.02
N PRO A 171 -10.56 -5.82 -17.46
CA PRO A 171 -10.54 -5.14 -18.74
C PRO A 171 -10.61 -6.21 -19.83
N THR A 172 -11.71 -6.20 -20.57
CA THR A 172 -11.98 -7.14 -21.66
C THR A 172 -10.98 -6.91 -22.80
N LEU A 173 -10.26 -7.98 -23.11
CA LEU A 173 -9.29 -8.11 -24.18
C LEU A 173 -10.03 -8.18 -25.53
N SER A 174 -10.64 -7.07 -25.97
CA SER A 174 -11.26 -6.97 -27.30
C SER A 174 -11.63 -5.53 -27.66
N ARG A 175 -10.70 -4.76 -28.22
CA ARG A 175 -11.01 -3.81 -29.32
C ARG A 175 -9.72 -3.39 -30.02
N TRP A 176 -9.28 -4.22 -30.96
CA TRP A 176 -8.46 -3.75 -32.07
C TRP A 176 -9.21 -2.61 -32.77
N GLY A 177 -8.59 -1.45 -32.77
CA GLY A 177 -8.98 -0.26 -33.49
C GLY A 177 -7.73 0.58 -33.63
N SER A 178 -6.79 0.09 -34.44
CA SER A 178 -5.56 0.78 -34.80
C SER A 178 -5.88 2.17 -35.35
N PRO A 179 -5.32 3.26 -34.81
CA PRO A 179 -4.83 4.31 -35.66
C PRO A 179 -3.55 3.78 -36.29
N GLN A 180 -3.53 3.57 -37.61
CA GLN A 180 -2.27 3.50 -38.34
C GLN A 180 -1.47 4.75 -37.95
N SER A 181 -0.31 4.59 -37.30
CA SER A 181 0.68 5.66 -37.33
C SER A 181 1.26 5.64 -38.74
N GLU A 182 0.71 6.51 -39.57
CA GLU A 182 1.25 6.92 -40.86
C GLU A 182 2.61 7.59 -40.64
N CYS A 183 3.64 6.78 -40.38
CA CYS A 183 5.03 7.22 -40.45
C CYS A 183 5.50 6.96 -41.88
N ALA A 184 4.95 7.74 -42.82
CA ALA A 184 5.48 7.87 -44.16
C ALA A 184 6.88 8.49 -44.08
N ALA A 185 7.79 7.90 -44.85
CA ALA A 185 9.18 8.25 -44.98
C ALA A 185 9.42 9.74 -45.27
N ARG A 186 10.42 10.32 -44.58
CA ARG A 186 11.44 11.16 -45.21
C ARG A 186 12.80 10.77 -44.65
N VAL A 187 13.41 9.78 -45.29
CA VAL A 187 14.86 9.64 -45.31
C VAL A 187 15.38 10.92 -45.97
N VAL A 188 15.95 11.83 -45.18
CA VAL A 188 16.90 12.80 -45.72
C VAL A 188 18.26 12.16 -45.50
N VAL A 189 18.78 11.60 -46.59
CA VAL A 189 20.20 11.26 -46.74
C VAL A 189 20.97 12.57 -46.53
N SER A 190 21.72 12.68 -45.45
CA SER A 190 22.81 13.66 -45.40
C SER A 190 23.99 13.05 -46.12
N ASP A 191 24.28 13.58 -47.31
CA ASP A 191 25.46 13.25 -48.09
C ASP A 191 26.72 13.54 -47.28
N SER A 192 27.40 12.47 -46.82
CA SER A 192 28.74 12.59 -46.27
C SER A 192 29.72 12.80 -47.42
N VAL A 193 30.06 14.05 -47.69
CA VAL A 193 31.20 14.42 -48.54
C VAL A 193 32.48 13.94 -47.86
N THR A 194 33.18 13.00 -48.49
CA THR A 194 34.54 12.58 -48.15
C THR A 194 35.55 13.53 -48.80
N PRO A 195 36.54 14.08 -48.07
CA PRO A 195 37.75 14.60 -48.69
C PRO A 195 38.74 13.44 -48.88
N HIS A 196 38.95 13.18 -50.16
CA HIS A 196 40.03 12.43 -50.78
C HIS A 196 41.30 12.24 -49.95
N GLY A 197 41.77 10.98 -49.94
CA GLY A 197 43.13 10.64 -49.57
C GLY A 197 44.13 11.09 -50.63
N SER A 198 45.30 11.54 -50.18
CA SER A 198 46.49 11.69 -51.00
C SER A 198 47.45 10.55 -50.67
N ARG A 199 47.77 9.73 -51.67
CA ARG A 199 48.83 8.70 -51.64
C ARG A 199 50.21 9.37 -51.86
N PRO A 200 51.32 8.72 -51.47
CA PRO A 200 52.65 9.30 -51.47
C PRO A 200 53.36 9.13 -52.83
N ALA A 201 54.37 9.97 -53.05
CA ALA A 201 55.47 9.75 -53.99
C ALA A 201 56.78 9.85 -53.22
#